data_AF-A0A413IT90-F1
#
_entry.id   AF-A0A413IT90-F1
#
_cell.length_a   1.000
_cell.length_b   1.000
_cell.length_c   1.000
_cell.angle_alpha   90.00
_cell.angle_beta   90.00
_cell.angle_gamma   90.00
#
_symmetry.space_group_name_H-M   'P 1'
#
loop_
_entity.id
_entity.type
_entity.pdbx_description
1 polymer ?
#
loop_
_entity_poly.entity_id
_entity_poly.type
_entity_poly.pdbx_seq_one_letter_code
_entity_poly.pdbx_strand_id
1 'polypeptide(L)'
;MPLFPKQAANSLVTETLQYFVLFCRSDYHAILVKCLIINDLRLIRTILFFIAFLNITYVARHTWATTALRQNYNSSLICDAMGHSSVKVTETYFQRYREDEVNQLNNALVAFVLSKKVSY
;
A
#
# COMPACT_ATOMS: atom_id res chain seq x y z
N MET A 1 -47.72 -5.09 79.02
CA MET A 1 -46.87 -4.16 78.23
C MET A 1 -45.69 -4.95 77.67
N PRO A 2 -45.68 -5.33 76.37
CA PRO A 2 -44.47 -5.80 75.71
C PRO A 2 -43.77 -4.63 75.00
N LEU A 3 -42.47 -4.48 75.27
CA LEU A 3 -41.59 -3.44 74.74
C LEU A 3 -41.06 -3.88 73.37
N PHE A 4 -41.62 -3.32 72.30
CA PHE A 4 -41.04 -3.39 70.96
C PHE A 4 -39.82 -2.46 70.89
N PRO A 5 -38.62 -2.94 70.54
CA PRO A 5 -37.57 -2.02 70.11
C PRO A 5 -37.90 -1.58 68.68
N LYS A 6 -38.16 -0.28 68.55
CA LYS A 6 -38.37 0.45 67.31
C LYS A 6 -37.16 0.22 66.39
N GLN A 7 -37.35 -0.53 65.32
CA GLN A 7 -36.36 -0.61 64.24
C GLN A 7 -36.30 0.76 63.58
N ALA A 8 -35.23 1.50 63.87
CA ALA A 8 -34.89 2.75 63.22
C ALA A 8 -34.47 2.45 61.78
N ALA A 9 -35.45 2.45 60.88
CA ALA A 9 -35.25 2.42 59.44
C ALA A 9 -34.70 3.79 58.98
N ASN A 10 -33.43 4.04 59.24
CA ASN A 10 -32.74 5.24 58.79
C ASN A 10 -31.23 5.03 58.76
N SER A 11 -30.79 4.20 57.81
CA SER A 11 -29.64 4.49 56.95
C SER A 11 -29.67 3.54 55.74
N LEU A 12 -30.81 3.55 55.05
CA LEU A 12 -30.99 2.86 53.78
C LEU A 12 -30.77 3.94 52.71
N VAL A 13 -29.92 3.63 51.71
CA VAL A 13 -29.60 4.47 50.55
C VAL A 13 -28.56 5.55 50.91
N THR A 14 -27.29 5.44 50.49
CA THR A 14 -26.84 5.90 49.16
C THR A 14 -25.48 5.33 48.68
N GLU A 15 -24.96 4.19 49.15
CA GLU A 15 -23.61 3.74 48.69
C GLU A 15 -23.59 2.71 47.54
N THR A 16 -24.73 2.18 47.10
CA THR A 16 -24.74 1.11 46.08
C THR A 16 -24.77 1.59 44.62
N LEU A 17 -25.10 2.85 44.34
CA LEU A 17 -25.15 3.36 42.96
C LEU A 17 -23.78 3.82 42.43
N GLN A 18 -22.85 4.21 43.30
CA GLN A 18 -21.53 4.68 42.85
C GLN A 18 -20.66 3.53 42.32
N TYR A 19 -20.73 2.34 42.93
CA TYR A 19 -20.04 1.15 42.45
C TYR A 19 -20.62 0.60 41.14
N PHE A 20 -21.94 0.64 40.96
CA PHE A 20 -22.61 0.14 39.76
C PHE A 20 -22.26 0.96 38.52
N VAL A 21 -22.26 2.30 38.64
CA VAL A 21 -21.89 3.21 37.53
C VAL A 21 -20.41 3.08 37.17
N LEU A 22 -19.52 2.86 38.14
CA LEU A 22 -18.09 2.65 37.90
C LEU A 22 -17.83 1.34 37.14
N PHE A 23 -18.51 0.25 37.51
CA PHE A 23 -18.41 -1.04 36.83
C PHE A 23 -18.95 -0.98 35.41
N CYS A 24 -20.14 -0.35 35.21
CA CYS A 24 -20.69 -0.11 33.88
C CYS A 24 -19.73 0.71 33.00
N ARG A 25 -19.06 1.74 33.53
CA ARG A 25 -18.11 2.53 32.74
C ARG A 25 -16.91 1.68 32.28
N SER A 26 -16.38 0.83 33.14
CA SER A 26 -15.28 -0.08 32.79
C SER A 26 -15.68 -1.09 31.70
N ASP A 27 -16.84 -1.72 31.84
CA ASP A 27 -17.33 -2.71 30.88
C ASP A 27 -17.70 -2.08 29.52
N TYR A 28 -18.33 -0.90 29.52
CA TYR A 28 -18.59 -0.14 28.30
C TYR A 28 -17.28 0.28 27.61
N HIS A 29 -16.29 0.75 28.36
CA HIS A 29 -14.97 1.07 27.78
C HIS A 29 -14.28 -0.17 27.20
N ALA A 30 -14.36 -1.32 27.86
CA ALA A 30 -13.76 -2.56 27.36
C ALA A 30 -14.42 -3.06 26.06
N ILE A 31 -15.74 -2.89 25.92
CA ILE A 31 -16.48 -3.24 24.69
C ILE A 31 -16.15 -2.26 23.55
N LEU A 32 -16.14 -0.95 23.83
CA LEU A 32 -15.78 0.07 22.84
C LEU A 32 -14.34 -0.11 22.33
N VAL A 33 -13.39 -0.41 23.20
CA VAL A 33 -12.00 -0.67 22.81
C VAL A 33 -11.89 -1.92 21.92
N LYS A 34 -12.62 -3.01 22.24
CA LYS A 34 -12.65 -4.21 21.38
C LYS A 34 -13.25 -3.92 20.01
N CYS A 35 -14.33 -3.13 19.95
CA CYS A 35 -14.95 -2.68 18.70
C CYS A 35 -14.02 -1.76 17.88
N LEU A 36 -13.28 -0.87 18.54
CA LEU A 36 -12.30 0.01 17.91
C LEU A 36 -11.14 -0.81 17.32
N ILE A 37 -10.57 -1.75 18.09
CA ILE A 37 -9.45 -2.61 17.66
C ILE A 37 -9.85 -3.47 16.45
N ILE A 38 -11.03 -4.10 16.45
CA ILE A 38 -11.47 -4.91 15.31
C ILE A 38 -11.75 -4.04 14.08
N ASN A 39 -12.27 -2.83 14.27
CA ASN A 39 -12.51 -1.88 13.18
C ASN A 39 -11.20 -1.38 12.58
N ASP A 40 -10.23 -1.00 13.40
CA ASP A 40 -8.89 -0.58 12.97
C ASP A 40 -8.16 -1.73 12.28
N LEU A 41 -8.25 -2.95 12.80
CA LEU A 41 -7.64 -4.12 12.15
C LEU A 41 -8.26 -4.39 10.77
N ARG A 42 -9.59 -4.23 10.62
CA ARG A 42 -10.27 -4.33 9.31
C ARG A 42 -9.85 -3.21 8.37
N LEU A 43 -9.65 -2.00 8.88
CA LEU A 43 -9.17 -0.86 8.11
C LEU A 43 -7.74 -1.10 7.60
N ILE A 44 -6.82 -1.50 8.49
CA ILE A 44 -5.42 -1.79 8.14
C ILE A 44 -5.34 -2.90 7.08
N ARG A 45 -6.07 -4.00 7.26
CA ARG A 45 -6.09 -5.09 6.26
C ARG A 45 -6.56 -4.62 4.90
N THR A 46 -7.58 -3.77 4.88
CA THR A 46 -8.16 -3.24 3.65
C THR A 46 -7.19 -2.30 2.94
N ILE A 47 -6.54 -1.38 3.68
CA ILE A 47 -5.52 -0.49 3.13
C ILE A 47 -4.33 -1.29 2.60
N LEU A 48 -3.83 -2.27 3.35
CA LEU A 48 -2.71 -3.12 2.92
C LEU A 48 -3.04 -3.89 1.64
N PHE A 49 -4.27 -4.41 1.55
CA PHE A 49 -4.75 -5.07 0.33
C PHE A 49 -4.76 -4.14 -0.87
N PHE A 50 -5.27 -2.91 -0.72
CA PHE A 50 -5.28 -1.92 -1.80
C PHE A 50 -3.88 -1.50 -2.23
N ILE A 51 -2.95 -1.29 -1.29
CA ILE A 51 -1.55 -0.95 -1.60
C ILE A 51 -0.87 -2.10 -2.34
N ALA A 52 -1.04 -3.34 -1.87
CA ALA A 52 -0.47 -4.51 -2.53
C ALA A 52 -1.02 -4.68 -3.95
N PHE A 53 -2.33 -4.51 -4.13
CA PHE A 53 -2.97 -4.56 -5.45
C PHE A 53 -2.44 -3.46 -6.39
N LEU A 54 -2.32 -2.22 -5.90
CA LEU A 54 -1.79 -1.11 -6.68
C LEU A 54 -0.32 -1.35 -7.06
N ASN A 55 0.47 -1.93 -6.15
CA ASN A 55 1.87 -2.24 -6.41
C ASN A 55 2.02 -3.33 -7.49
N ILE A 56 1.27 -4.43 -7.39
CA ILE A 56 1.30 -5.52 -8.39
C ILE A 56 0.91 -5.00 -9.78
N THR A 57 -0.18 -4.22 -9.87
CA THR A 57 -0.65 -3.66 -11.16
C THR A 57 0.33 -2.65 -11.75
N TYR A 58 0.98 -1.84 -10.92
CA TYR A 58 2.04 -0.92 -11.35
C TYR A 58 3.29 -1.65 -11.84
N VAL A 59 3.78 -2.64 -11.07
CA VAL A 59 4.94 -3.44 -11.43
C VAL A 59 4.68 -4.22 -12.73
N ALA A 60 3.52 -4.85 -12.87
CA ALA A 60 3.15 -5.58 -14.08
C ALA A 60 3.17 -4.69 -15.34
N ARG A 61 2.64 -3.47 -15.25
CA ARG A 61 2.68 -2.48 -16.34
C ARG A 61 4.12 -2.10 -16.72
N HIS A 62 4.97 -1.85 -15.72
CA HIS A 62 6.39 -1.57 -15.95
C HIS A 62 7.14 -2.75 -16.59
N THR A 63 6.89 -3.96 -16.09
CA THR A 63 7.51 -5.18 -16.62
C THR A 63 7.10 -5.41 -18.07
N TRP A 64 5.83 -5.19 -18.41
CA TRP A 64 5.35 -5.30 -19.78
C TRP A 64 6.05 -4.30 -20.72
N ALA A 65 6.07 -3.01 -20.36
CA ALA A 65 6.72 -1.96 -21.16
C ALA A 65 8.23 -2.21 -21.34
N THR A 66 8.92 -2.59 -20.26
CA THR A 66 10.36 -2.90 -20.29
C THR A 66 10.64 -4.12 -21.16
N THR A 67 9.79 -5.15 -21.09
CA THR A 67 9.96 -6.37 -21.90
C THR A 67 9.72 -6.08 -23.38
N ALA A 68 8.71 -5.29 -23.72
CA ALA A 68 8.45 -4.87 -25.10
C ALA A 68 9.63 -4.06 -25.67
N LEU A 69 10.22 -3.14 -24.89
CA LEU A 69 11.40 -2.41 -25.32
C LEU A 69 12.60 -3.34 -25.57
N ARG A 70 12.84 -4.32 -24.69
CA ARG A 70 13.93 -5.31 -24.85
C ARG A 70 13.76 -6.21 -26.07
N GLN A 71 12.53 -6.41 -26.55
CA GLN A 71 12.24 -7.12 -27.78
C GLN A 71 12.37 -6.23 -29.04
N ASN A 72 12.94 -5.02 -28.91
CA ASN A 72 13.12 -4.04 -29.98
C ASN A 72 11.81 -3.51 -30.59
N TYR A 73 10.69 -3.55 -29.86
CA TYR A 73 9.48 -2.85 -30.30
C TYR A 73 9.68 -1.33 -30.20
N ASN A 74 9.10 -0.59 -31.14
CA ASN A 74 9.19 0.87 -31.18
C ASN A 74 8.44 1.48 -29.99
N SER A 75 9.07 2.43 -29.28
CA SER A 75 8.48 3.15 -28.15
C SER A 75 7.14 3.82 -28.46
N SER A 76 6.89 4.23 -29.71
CA SER A 76 5.59 4.77 -30.14
C SER A 76 4.49 3.72 -30.09
N LEU A 77 4.76 2.49 -30.53
CA LEU A 77 3.80 1.37 -30.49
C LEU A 77 3.50 0.96 -29.04
N ILE A 78 4.54 0.95 -28.20
CA ILE A 78 4.41 0.68 -26.76
C ILE A 78 3.58 1.78 -26.08
N CYS A 79 3.77 3.04 -26.49
CA CYS A 79 3.01 4.18 -25.99
C CYS A 79 1.52 4.08 -26.33
N ASP A 80 1.20 3.77 -27.58
CA ASP A 80 -0.18 3.57 -28.05
C ASP A 80 -0.84 2.40 -27.31
N ALA A 81 -0.12 1.28 -27.13
CA ALA A 81 -0.61 0.13 -26.39
C ALA A 81 -0.87 0.40 -24.91
N MET A 82 -0.17 1.38 -24.31
CA MET A 82 -0.43 1.83 -22.94
C MET A 82 -1.49 2.92 -22.84
N GLY A 83 -1.99 3.43 -23.98
CA GLY A 83 -2.98 4.50 -24.03
C GLY A 83 -2.45 5.85 -23.56
N HIS A 84 -1.13 6.07 -23.62
CA HIS A 84 -0.53 7.36 -23.26
C HIS A 84 -0.58 8.33 -24.44
N SER A 85 -1.00 9.57 -24.19
CA SER A 85 -1.04 10.64 -25.20
C SER A 85 0.34 11.13 -25.64
N SER A 86 1.42 10.71 -24.96
CA SER A 86 2.78 11.13 -25.25
C SER A 86 3.81 10.06 -24.87
N VAL A 87 4.76 9.83 -25.78
CA VAL A 87 5.90 8.92 -25.61
C VAL A 87 6.76 9.29 -24.40
N LYS A 88 6.78 10.58 -24.01
CA LYS A 88 7.55 11.06 -22.85
C LYS A 88 7.09 10.48 -21.52
N VAL A 89 5.79 10.16 -21.39
CA VAL A 89 5.24 9.47 -20.20
C VAL A 89 5.64 8.00 -20.22
N THR A 90 5.70 7.39 -21.41
CA THR A 90 6.14 6.01 -21.62
C THR A 90 7.64 5.83 -21.36
N GLU A 91 8.44 6.87 -21.57
CA GLU A 91 9.90 6.83 -21.37
C GLU A 91 10.31 6.59 -19.91
N THR A 92 9.49 7.00 -18.93
CA THR A 92 9.74 6.69 -17.51
C THR A 92 9.54 5.22 -17.16
N TYR A 93 8.86 4.45 -18.02
CA TYR A 93 8.67 3.02 -17.85
C TYR A 93 9.86 2.19 -18.33
N PHE A 94 10.77 2.81 -19.08
CA PHE A 94 11.93 2.14 -19.62
C PHE A 94 13.08 2.13 -18.63
N GLN A 95 13.57 0.93 -18.34
CA GLN A 95 14.87 0.79 -17.70
C GLN A 95 15.90 1.41 -18.65
N ARG A 96 16.69 2.37 -18.16
CA ARG A 96 17.82 2.92 -18.92
C ARG A 96 18.66 1.75 -19.43
N TYR A 97 18.96 1.75 -20.74
CA TYR A 97 19.87 0.74 -21.30
C TYR A 97 21.11 0.66 -20.44
N ARG A 98 21.56 -0.57 -20.15
CA ARG A 98 22.80 -0.76 -19.40
C ARG A 98 23.93 -0.11 -20.20
N GLU A 99 24.69 0.74 -19.55
CA GLU A 99 25.80 1.48 -20.18
C GLU A 99 26.76 0.53 -20.89
N ASP A 100 26.90 -0.69 -20.37
CA ASP A 100 27.66 -1.80 -20.93
C ASP A 100 27.17 -2.22 -22.32
N GLU A 101 25.86 -2.35 -22.53
CA GLU A 101 25.27 -2.73 -23.82
C GLU A 101 25.43 -1.61 -24.85
N VAL A 102 25.27 -0.36 -24.41
CA VAL A 102 25.49 0.83 -25.24
C VAL A 102 26.96 0.93 -25.65
N ASN A 103 27.89 0.71 -24.72
CA ASN A 103 29.31 0.70 -25.01
C ASN A 103 29.70 -0.44 -25.95
N GLN A 104 29.14 -1.63 -25.79
CA GLN A 104 29.39 -2.74 -26.69
C GLN A 104 28.92 -2.44 -28.11
N LEU A 105 27.73 -1.86 -28.26
CA LEU A 105 27.20 -1.42 -29.56
C LEU A 105 28.09 -0.33 -30.18
N ASN A 106 28.48 0.67 -29.40
CA ASN A 106 29.35 1.75 -29.86
C ASN A 106 30.71 1.21 -30.33
N ASN A 107 31.32 0.30 -29.56
CA ASN A 107 32.59 -0.32 -29.93
C ASN A 107 32.46 -1.15 -31.22
N ALA A 108 31.36 -1.90 -31.38
CA ALA A 108 31.09 -2.65 -32.60
C ALA A 108 30.92 -1.74 -33.84
N LEU A 109 30.21 -0.61 -33.68
CA LEU A 109 30.06 0.37 -34.76
C LEU A 109 31.39 1.02 -35.14
N VAL A 110 32.20 1.41 -34.15
CA VAL A 110 33.54 1.96 -34.40
C VAL A 110 34.41 0.95 -35.12
N ALA A 111 34.42 -0.31 -34.68
CA ALA A 111 35.16 -1.38 -35.34
C ALA A 111 34.71 -1.59 -36.80
N PHE A 112 33.40 -1.57 -37.06
CA PHE A 112 32.84 -1.68 -38.41
C PHE A 112 33.22 -0.49 -39.31
N VAL A 113 33.16 0.74 -38.79
CA VAL A 113 33.55 1.94 -39.56
C VAL A 113 35.05 1.94 -39.86
N LEU A 114 35.87 1.55 -38.89
CA LEU A 114 37.33 1.46 -39.06
C LEU A 114 37.72 0.37 -40.06
N SER A 115 37.10 -0.81 -39.99
CA SER A 115 37.38 -1.90 -40.95
C SER A 115 37.02 -1.48 -42.38
N LYS A 116 35.90 -0.77 -42.56
CA LYS A 116 35.49 -0.25 -43.87
C LYS A 116 36.41 0.85 -44.41
N LYS A 117 37.04 1.63 -43.53
CA LYS A 117 37.96 2.72 -43.90
C LYS A 117 39.34 2.22 -44.34
N VAL A 118 39.76 1.03 -43.90
CA VAL A 118 41.05 0.41 -44.26
C VAL A 118 41.00 -0.31 -45.62
N SER A 119 39.80 -0.58 -46.16
CA SER A 119 39.62 -1.25 -47.46
C SER A 119 39.55 -0.31 -48.67
N TYR A 120 39.82 0.99 -48.51
CA TYR A 120 40.01 1.96 -49.58
C TYR A 120 41.46 2.47 -49.57
#